data_AF-Q4N453-F1
#
_entry.id   AF-Q4N453-F1
#
_cell.length_a   1.000
_cell.length_b   1.000
_cell.length_c   1.000
_cell.angle_alpha   90.00
_cell.angle_beta   90.00
_cell.angle_gamma   90.00
#
_symmetry.space_group_name_H-M   'P 1'
#
loop_
_entity.id
_entity.type
_entity.pdbx_description
1 polymer ?
#
loop_
_entity_poly.entity_id
_entity_poly.type
_entity_poly.pdbx_seq_one_letter_code
_entity_poly.pdbx_strand_id
1 'polypeptide(L)'
;MSLINVTNIKIGNNVCSIKLPLIFQIEFECLEDLKHDVEWKVIYITSDGSGYVNSTSNSEGNTDNSVDNMMEQEKEYLVSNNKGEIILDAVCLGPLYKGILEFEFRVNPPNFSRLRPESVLGMQAILISGNYCDQEFIRIGYYTNNVYDEESLVENPPDLPILDKIVRCIIDQPRVTRFPIKWDNDNLIDFEGNNLNYVINSDTDSNTTEDNVDTNTTDTMDGNTTEDNVDTNTTDTVDTNTTEDTVEYTEEVRKRRYEEI
;
A
#
# COMPACT_ATOMS: atom_id res chain seq x y z
N MET A 1 -1.60 0.57 13.77
CA MET A 1 -2.02 1.64 12.82
C MET A 1 -1.15 1.53 11.58
N SER A 2 -1.58 2.01 10.40
CA SER A 2 -0.70 2.04 9.22
C SER A 2 0.48 2.99 9.47
N LEU A 3 1.72 2.58 9.22
CA LEU A 3 2.90 3.44 9.33
C LEU A 3 3.15 4.29 8.09
N ILE A 4 2.48 3.96 6.98
CA ILE A 4 2.49 4.74 5.75
C ILE A 4 1.11 5.36 5.54
N ASN A 5 1.10 6.66 5.28
CA ASN A 5 -0.10 7.40 4.95
C ASN A 5 0.05 8.06 3.56
N VAL A 6 -0.67 7.55 2.57
CA VAL A 6 -0.71 8.18 1.23
C VAL A 6 -1.52 9.46 1.33
N THR A 7 -0.86 10.59 1.09
CA THR A 7 -1.45 11.93 1.22
C THR A 7 -2.07 12.39 -0.10
N ASN A 8 -1.47 12.03 -1.23
CA ASN A 8 -1.93 12.45 -2.54
C ASN A 8 -1.47 11.51 -3.66
N ILE A 9 -2.29 11.37 -4.70
CA ILE A 9 -1.87 10.78 -5.98
C ILE A 9 -2.42 11.63 -7.11
N LYS A 10 -1.54 12.17 -7.93
CA LYS A 10 -1.90 12.91 -9.14
C LYS A 10 -1.68 12.05 -10.36
N ILE A 11 -2.68 12.02 -11.24
CA ILE A 11 -2.57 11.39 -12.56
C ILE A 11 -1.87 12.37 -13.50
N GLY A 12 -0.72 11.96 -14.04
CA GLY A 12 -0.07 12.63 -15.15
C GLY A 12 -0.59 12.12 -16.51
N ASN A 13 -0.35 12.91 -17.57
CA ASN A 13 -0.59 12.53 -18.97
C ASN A 13 -2.02 11.96 -19.23
N ASN A 14 -3.05 12.68 -18.78
CA ASN A 14 -4.46 12.37 -19.01
C ASN A 14 -5.12 13.56 -19.73
N VAL A 15 -5.95 13.43 -20.77
CA VAL A 15 -6.30 12.33 -21.69
C VAL A 15 -5.18 12.13 -22.73
N CYS A 16 -4.80 10.89 -23.07
CA CYS A 16 -3.69 10.65 -24.00
C CYS A 16 -3.85 9.37 -24.85
N SER A 17 -2.96 9.17 -25.82
CA SER A 17 -2.93 7.91 -26.60
C SER A 17 -2.73 6.71 -25.69
N ILE A 18 -3.46 5.62 -25.97
CA ILE A 18 -3.40 4.38 -25.19
C ILE A 18 -1.99 3.76 -25.14
N LYS A 19 -1.14 4.06 -26.13
CA LYS A 19 0.24 3.59 -26.24
C LYS A 19 1.23 4.37 -25.36
N LEU A 20 0.80 5.49 -24.76
CA LEU A 20 1.65 6.29 -23.91
C LEU A 20 1.67 5.75 -22.46
N PRO A 21 2.81 5.91 -21.75
CA PRO A 21 2.93 5.51 -20.36
C PRO A 21 1.86 6.12 -19.46
N LEU A 22 1.51 5.36 -18.43
CA LEU A 22 0.80 5.84 -17.25
C LEU A 22 1.81 6.61 -16.38
N ILE A 23 1.41 7.77 -15.88
CA ILE A 23 2.27 8.58 -15.01
C ILE A 23 1.49 8.88 -13.74
N PHE A 24 2.04 8.52 -12.59
CA PHE A 24 1.46 8.81 -11.29
C PHE A 24 2.49 9.55 -10.44
N GLN A 25 2.10 10.66 -9.84
CA GLN A 25 2.90 11.35 -8.82
C GLN A 25 2.31 10.98 -7.47
N ILE A 26 3.05 10.18 -6.69
CA ILE A 26 2.59 9.61 -5.42
C ILE A 26 3.29 10.38 -4.30
N GLU A 27 2.51 10.99 -3.42
CA GLU A 27 2.96 11.65 -2.20
C GLU A 27 2.48 10.84 -0.99
N PHE A 28 3.38 10.54 -0.07
CA PHE A 28 3.05 9.81 1.16
C PHE A 28 3.93 10.22 2.33
N GLU A 29 3.41 10.01 3.53
CA GLU A 29 4.11 10.23 4.79
C GLU A 29 4.46 8.88 5.43
N CYS A 30 5.73 8.70 5.78
CA CYS A 30 6.23 7.60 6.58
C CYS A 30 6.32 8.08 8.04
N LEU A 31 5.53 7.47 8.93
CA LEU A 31 5.39 7.92 10.33
C LEU A 31 6.58 7.51 11.21
N GLU A 32 7.26 6.43 10.84
CA GLU A 32 8.39 5.81 11.53
C GLU A 32 9.40 5.26 10.52
N ASP A 33 10.62 4.94 10.97
CA ASP A 33 11.62 4.29 10.11
C ASP A 33 11.22 2.83 9.83
N LEU A 34 11.26 2.44 8.56
CA LEU A 34 10.95 1.09 8.10
C LEU A 34 12.24 0.34 7.73
N LYS A 35 12.36 -0.90 8.21
CA LYS A 35 13.52 -1.77 7.99
C LYS A 35 13.56 -2.35 6.59
N HIS A 36 12.40 -2.55 5.97
CA HIS A 36 12.26 -3.18 4.66
C HIS A 36 11.76 -2.19 3.62
N ASP A 37 11.83 -2.61 2.35
CA ASP A 37 11.36 -1.81 1.24
C ASP A 37 9.84 -1.79 1.17
N VAL A 38 9.32 -0.66 0.72
CA VAL A 38 7.91 -0.53 0.31
C VAL A 38 7.86 -0.74 -1.19
N GLU A 39 7.12 -1.76 -1.61
CA GLU A 39 6.91 -2.07 -3.01
C GLU A 39 5.61 -1.42 -3.50
N TRP A 40 5.70 -0.69 -4.60
CA TRP A 40 4.57 -0.11 -5.30
C TRP A 40 4.37 -0.82 -6.63
N LYS A 41 3.17 -1.35 -6.89
CA LYS A 41 2.80 -2.02 -8.13
C LYS A 41 1.71 -1.23 -8.86
N VAL A 42 1.84 -1.14 -10.18
CA VAL A 42 0.72 -0.71 -11.05
C VAL A 42 0.16 -1.93 -11.76
N ILE A 43 -1.13 -2.14 -11.60
CA ILE A 43 -1.86 -3.31 -12.08
C ILE A 43 -2.96 -2.85 -13.02
N TYR A 44 -3.07 -3.49 -14.17
CA TYR A 44 -4.13 -3.25 -15.14
C TYR A 44 -5.13 -4.41 -15.11
N ILE A 45 -6.42 -4.08 -15.11
CA ILE A 45 -7.52 -5.05 -15.12
C ILE A 45 -8.42 -4.72 -16.30
N THR A 46 -8.54 -5.68 -17.21
CA THR A 46 -9.48 -5.61 -18.34
C THR A 46 -10.93 -5.73 -17.86
N SER A 47 -11.86 -5.15 -18.63
CA SER A 47 -13.31 -5.19 -18.36
C SER A 47 -13.86 -6.60 -18.14
N ASP A 48 -13.28 -7.58 -18.83
CA ASP A 48 -13.67 -8.98 -18.81
C ASP A 48 -12.93 -9.82 -17.75
N GLY A 49 -11.99 -9.22 -17.00
CA GLY A 49 -11.16 -9.90 -16.00
C GLY A 49 -10.32 -11.05 -16.54
N SER A 50 -10.05 -11.11 -17.85
CA SER A 50 -9.31 -12.22 -18.45
C SER A 50 -7.79 -12.06 -18.35
N GLY A 51 -7.28 -10.82 -18.28
CA GLY A 51 -5.86 -10.54 -18.28
C GLY A 51 -5.22 -10.84 -19.65
N TYR A 52 -3.94 -11.22 -19.66
CA TYR A 52 -3.28 -11.63 -20.89
C TYR A 52 -3.75 -13.03 -21.33
N VAL A 53 -4.07 -13.17 -22.62
CA VAL A 53 -4.26 -14.48 -23.25
C VAL A 53 -2.89 -15.10 -23.52
N ASN A 54 -2.64 -16.27 -22.93
CA ASN A 54 -1.47 -17.07 -23.26
C ASN A 54 -1.68 -17.70 -24.65
N SER A 55 -0.71 -17.60 -25.54
CA SER A 55 -0.73 -18.26 -26.86
C SER A 55 -0.63 -19.80 -26.78
N THR A 56 -0.88 -20.42 -25.63
CA THR A 56 -0.57 -21.83 -25.34
C THR A 56 -1.76 -22.78 -25.48
N SER A 57 -2.62 -22.56 -26.48
CA SER A 57 -3.64 -23.54 -26.86
C SER A 57 -3.59 -23.82 -28.36
N ASN A 58 -2.59 -24.61 -28.77
CA ASN A 58 -2.66 -25.71 -29.75
C ASN A 58 -1.34 -25.86 -30.50
N SER A 59 -0.49 -26.78 -30.05
CA SER A 59 0.47 -27.47 -30.92
C SER A 59 0.61 -28.93 -30.48
N GLU A 60 -0.45 -29.72 -30.67
CA GLU A 60 -0.22 -31.11 -31.02
C GLU A 60 0.26 -31.12 -32.49
N GLY A 61 1.56 -31.29 -32.65
CA GLY A 61 2.21 -31.65 -33.91
C GLY A 61 2.63 -30.48 -34.80
N ASN A 62 3.89 -30.04 -34.69
CA ASN A 62 4.87 -30.21 -35.76
C ASN A 62 6.27 -29.77 -35.30
N THR A 63 7.27 -30.61 -35.55
CA THR A 63 8.69 -30.28 -35.42
C THR A 63 9.15 -29.38 -36.59
N ASP A 64 10.19 -28.59 -36.31
CA ASP A 64 10.87 -27.61 -37.16
C ASP A 64 10.22 -26.22 -37.31
N ASN A 65 10.76 -25.26 -36.55
CA ASN A 65 11.53 -24.17 -37.14
C ASN A 65 12.28 -23.38 -36.04
N SER A 66 13.60 -23.37 -36.14
CA SER A 66 14.49 -22.44 -35.45
C SER A 66 14.26 -21.03 -36.00
N VAL A 67 13.37 -20.28 -35.35
CA VAL A 67 13.28 -18.82 -35.50
C VAL A 67 13.36 -18.27 -34.09
N ASP A 68 14.30 -17.36 -33.88
CA ASP A 68 14.63 -16.70 -32.62
C ASP A 68 13.39 -16.35 -31.78
N ASN A 69 13.01 -17.25 -30.88
CA ASN A 69 12.10 -16.96 -29.79
C ASN A 69 12.91 -16.20 -28.73
N MET A 70 13.22 -14.94 -29.00
CA MET A 70 13.40 -13.97 -27.93
C MET A 70 12.03 -13.67 -27.33
N MET A 71 11.39 -14.68 -26.74
CA MET A 71 10.37 -14.44 -25.73
C MET A 71 11.12 -13.70 -24.64
N GLU A 72 10.82 -12.40 -24.47
CA GLU A 72 11.06 -11.73 -23.20
C GLU A 72 10.38 -12.61 -22.16
N GLN A 73 11.18 -13.38 -21.41
CA GLN A 73 10.69 -14.02 -20.20
C GLN A 73 10.03 -12.91 -19.41
N GLU A 74 8.71 -13.02 -19.19
CA GLU A 74 8.03 -12.11 -18.28
C GLU A 74 8.81 -12.16 -16.98
N LYS A 75 9.33 -10.99 -16.60
CA LYS A 75 10.13 -10.89 -15.39
C LYS A 75 9.26 -11.40 -14.25
N GLU A 76 9.81 -12.30 -13.44
CA GLU A 76 9.05 -13.04 -12.41
C GLU A 76 8.20 -12.13 -11.51
N TYR A 77 8.70 -10.92 -11.20
CA TYR A 77 8.00 -9.93 -10.39
C TYR A 77 6.77 -9.27 -11.05
N LEU A 78 6.57 -9.47 -12.36
CA LEU A 78 5.39 -9.02 -13.11
C LEU A 78 4.33 -10.12 -13.26
N VAL A 79 4.55 -11.28 -12.67
CA VAL A 79 3.56 -12.37 -12.63
C VAL A 79 2.60 -12.12 -11.46
N SER A 80 1.31 -11.94 -11.73
CA SER A 80 0.30 -11.89 -10.68
C SER A 80 -0.17 -13.30 -10.29
N ASN A 81 -0.37 -13.52 -8.99
CA ASN A 81 -1.04 -14.69 -8.45
C ASN A 81 -2.56 -14.65 -8.66
N ASN A 82 -3.12 -13.46 -8.93
CA ASN A 82 -4.55 -13.28 -9.13
C ASN A 82 -4.89 -13.39 -10.61
N LYS A 83 -5.91 -14.20 -10.91
CA LYS A 83 -6.41 -14.33 -12.27
C LYS A 83 -6.94 -12.99 -12.79
N GLY A 84 -6.50 -12.60 -13.99
CA GLY A 84 -6.99 -11.40 -14.67
C GLY A 84 -6.25 -10.12 -14.34
N GLU A 85 -5.33 -10.14 -13.36
CA GLU A 85 -4.46 -9.01 -13.08
C GLU A 85 -3.24 -9.02 -13.99
N ILE A 86 -2.91 -7.86 -14.55
CA ILE A 86 -1.70 -7.64 -15.33
C ILE A 86 -0.83 -6.65 -14.57
N ILE A 87 0.27 -7.12 -13.97
CA ILE A 87 1.24 -6.22 -13.33
C ILE A 87 2.04 -5.55 -14.44
N LEU A 88 1.93 -4.24 -14.54
CA LEU A 88 2.60 -3.44 -15.57
C LEU A 88 4.03 -3.09 -15.16
N ASP A 89 4.20 -2.70 -13.90
CA ASP A 89 5.51 -2.42 -13.32
C ASP A 89 5.46 -2.48 -11.78
N ALA A 90 6.63 -2.65 -11.18
CA ALA A 90 6.84 -2.65 -9.74
C ALA A 90 8.10 -1.85 -9.38
N VAL A 91 8.03 -1.03 -8.34
CA VAL A 91 9.17 -0.29 -7.81
C VAL A 91 9.27 -0.48 -6.30
N CYS A 92 10.48 -0.78 -5.81
CA CYS A 92 10.78 -0.85 -4.39
C CYS A 92 11.45 0.44 -3.94
N LEU A 93 10.96 1.00 -2.84
CA LEU A 93 11.53 2.16 -2.18
C LEU A 93 11.93 1.76 -0.76
N GLY A 94 13.24 1.71 -0.49
CA GLY A 94 13.72 1.48 0.86
C GLY A 94 15.24 1.45 1.00
N PRO A 95 15.75 1.43 2.25
CA PRO A 95 14.97 1.58 3.48
C PRO A 95 14.35 2.98 3.62
N LEU A 96 13.15 3.09 4.22
CA LEU A 96 12.43 4.36 4.35
C LEU A 96 12.61 4.95 5.74
N TYR A 97 12.98 6.23 5.80
CA TYR A 97 13.03 6.98 7.04
C TYR A 97 11.74 7.77 7.24
N LYS A 98 11.45 8.09 8.50
CA LYS A 98 10.36 8.97 8.88
C LYS A 98 10.43 10.28 8.10
N GLY A 99 9.31 10.68 7.49
CA GLY A 99 9.20 11.92 6.74
C GLY A 99 8.16 11.87 5.63
N ILE A 100 8.12 12.94 4.85
CA ILE A 100 7.27 13.04 3.66
C ILE A 100 8.11 12.67 2.44
N LEU A 101 7.58 11.79 1.60
CA LEU A 101 8.20 11.33 0.38
C LEU A 101 7.27 11.58 -0.80
N GLU A 102 7.89 11.82 -1.95
CA GLU A 102 7.20 12.02 -3.22
C GLU A 102 8.04 11.38 -4.33
N PHE A 103 7.39 10.68 -5.24
CA PHE A 103 8.04 10.18 -6.45
C PHE A 103 7.08 10.12 -7.63
N GLU A 104 7.65 10.15 -8.84
CA GLU A 104 6.92 9.95 -10.08
C GLU A 104 7.10 8.50 -10.55
N PHE A 105 5.99 7.78 -10.67
CA PHE A 105 5.93 6.42 -11.16
C PHE A 105 5.47 6.43 -12.63
N ARG A 106 6.41 6.22 -13.56
CA ARG A 106 6.13 6.07 -14.99
C ARG A 106 6.07 4.59 -15.36
N VAL A 107 4.94 4.16 -15.89
CA VAL A 107 4.66 2.75 -16.17
C VAL A 107 4.22 2.56 -17.61
N ASN A 108 4.87 1.63 -18.31
CA ASN A 108 4.49 1.30 -19.68
C ASN A 108 3.05 0.76 -19.74
N PRO A 109 2.30 1.03 -20.83
CA PRO A 109 0.96 0.48 -20.99
C PRO A 109 1.01 -1.05 -21.11
N PRO A 110 -0.12 -1.76 -20.92
CA PRO A 110 -0.20 -3.19 -21.18
C PRO A 110 0.14 -3.51 -22.63
N ASN A 111 0.62 -4.72 -22.87
CA ASN A 111 0.78 -5.24 -24.22
C ASN A 111 -0.60 -5.61 -24.80
N PHE A 112 -1.22 -4.67 -25.50
CA PHE A 112 -2.55 -4.85 -26.11
C PHE A 112 -2.64 -6.04 -27.07
N SER A 113 -1.53 -6.48 -27.66
CA SER A 113 -1.50 -7.66 -28.55
C SER A 113 -1.75 -8.98 -27.82
N ARG A 114 -1.54 -8.98 -26.49
CA ARG A 114 -1.81 -10.12 -25.60
C ARG A 114 -3.15 -10.00 -24.90
N LEU A 115 -3.94 -8.98 -25.20
CA LEU A 115 -5.31 -8.85 -24.71
C LEU A 115 -6.27 -9.38 -25.76
N ARG A 116 -7.47 -9.76 -25.32
CA ARG A 116 -8.56 -10.04 -26.25
C ARG A 116 -8.98 -8.74 -26.93
N PRO A 117 -9.15 -8.73 -28.27
CA PRO A 117 -9.53 -7.53 -29.02
C PRO A 117 -10.77 -6.82 -28.44
N GLU A 118 -11.77 -7.58 -28.02
CA GLU A 118 -13.01 -7.08 -27.43
C GLU A 118 -12.83 -6.36 -26.08
N SER A 119 -11.70 -6.59 -25.40
CA SER A 119 -11.43 -6.08 -24.05
C SER A 119 -10.57 -4.81 -24.03
N VAL A 120 -10.08 -4.39 -25.20
CA VAL A 120 -9.22 -3.20 -25.36
C VAL A 120 -10.02 -1.89 -25.26
N LEU A 121 -11.25 -1.89 -25.74
CA LEU A 121 -12.14 -0.73 -25.72
C LEU A 121 -13.05 -0.71 -24.48
N GLY A 122 -13.55 0.47 -24.14
CA GLY A 122 -14.47 0.68 -23.03
C GLY A 122 -13.78 0.84 -21.68
N MET A 123 -14.52 0.53 -20.62
CA MET A 123 -14.11 0.78 -19.23
C MET A 123 -13.18 -0.32 -18.72
N GLN A 124 -12.01 0.05 -18.21
CA GLN A 124 -11.08 -0.81 -17.48
C GLN A 124 -10.77 -0.23 -16.10
N ALA A 125 -9.98 -0.96 -15.32
CA ALA A 125 -9.47 -0.49 -14.04
C ALA A 125 -7.94 -0.51 -14.01
N ILE A 126 -7.36 0.51 -13.39
CA ILE A 126 -5.94 0.59 -13.03
C ILE A 126 -5.86 0.61 -11.52
N LEU A 127 -5.07 -0.27 -10.93
CA LEU A 127 -4.82 -0.31 -9.50
C LEU A 127 -3.37 0.09 -9.22
N ILE A 128 -3.18 0.92 -8.20
CA ILE A 128 -1.89 1.17 -7.57
C ILE A 128 -1.93 0.47 -6.21
N SER A 129 -1.05 -0.51 -6.02
CA SER A 129 -0.96 -1.31 -4.81
C SER A 129 0.33 -0.96 -4.08
N GLY A 130 0.23 -0.70 -2.77
CA GLY A 130 1.37 -0.49 -1.88
C GLY A 130 1.50 -1.67 -0.94
N ASN A 131 2.69 -2.29 -0.94
CA ASN A 131 3.02 -3.48 -0.19
C ASN A 131 4.22 -3.24 0.73
N TYR A 132 4.19 -3.85 1.90
CA TYR A 132 5.31 -3.90 2.83
C TYR A 132 5.52 -5.35 3.27
N CYS A 133 6.73 -5.90 3.04
CA CYS A 133 7.02 -7.32 3.29
C CYS A 133 5.95 -8.27 2.72
N ASP A 134 5.65 -8.12 1.43
CA ASP A 134 4.61 -8.88 0.69
C ASP A 134 3.16 -8.74 1.22
N GLN A 135 2.92 -7.88 2.21
CA GLN A 135 1.59 -7.57 2.72
C GLN A 135 1.11 -6.26 2.09
N GLU A 136 0.03 -6.33 1.31
CA GLU A 136 -0.63 -5.15 0.77
C GLU A 136 -1.29 -4.36 1.90
N PHE A 137 -0.95 -3.07 2.05
CA PHE A 137 -1.56 -2.18 3.05
C PHE A 137 -2.50 -1.16 2.43
N ILE A 138 -2.35 -0.86 1.13
CA ILE A 138 -3.21 0.08 0.42
C ILE A 138 -3.39 -0.32 -1.03
N ARG A 139 -4.60 -0.13 -1.54
CA ARG A 139 -4.96 -0.28 -2.96
C ARG A 139 -5.77 0.92 -3.41
N ILE A 140 -5.34 1.55 -4.50
CA ILE A 140 -5.94 2.75 -5.05
C ILE A 140 -6.36 2.45 -6.48
N GLY A 141 -7.67 2.35 -6.70
CA GLY A 141 -8.25 2.02 -7.99
C GLY A 141 -8.73 3.25 -8.75
N TYR A 142 -8.35 3.35 -10.01
CA TYR A 142 -8.88 4.29 -10.98
C TYR A 142 -9.65 3.56 -12.06
N TYR A 143 -10.77 4.15 -12.48
CA TYR A 143 -11.42 3.73 -13.71
C TYR A 143 -10.75 4.42 -14.89
N THR A 144 -10.59 3.71 -15.99
CA THR A 144 -10.12 4.28 -17.24
C THR A 144 -11.01 3.87 -18.38
N ASN A 145 -11.30 4.78 -19.29
CA ASN A 145 -12.10 4.53 -20.47
C ASN A 145 -11.24 4.67 -21.71
N ASN A 146 -11.15 3.60 -22.49
CA ASN A 146 -10.51 3.57 -23.79
C ASN A 146 -11.56 3.78 -24.88
N VAL A 147 -11.45 4.87 -25.63
CA VAL A 147 -12.40 5.25 -26.68
C VAL A 147 -11.65 5.66 -27.94
N TYR A 148 -12.30 5.50 -29.10
CA TYR A 148 -11.79 6.11 -30.31
C TYR A 148 -11.91 7.63 -30.25
N ASP A 149 -10.90 8.33 -30.75
CA ASP A 149 -10.92 9.78 -30.87
C ASP A 149 -11.86 10.25 -32.00
N GLU A 150 -12.05 9.42 -33.04
CA GLU A 150 -12.88 9.73 -34.21
C GLU A 150 -14.32 9.20 -34.05
N GLU A 151 -15.31 10.07 -34.23
CA GLU A 151 -16.75 9.76 -34.10
C GLU A 151 -17.21 8.63 -35.06
N SER A 152 -16.68 8.59 -36.27
CA SER A 152 -16.99 7.54 -37.25
C SER A 152 -16.61 6.13 -36.76
N LEU A 153 -15.49 6.01 -36.03
CA LEU A 153 -15.02 4.77 -35.42
C LEU A 153 -15.78 4.42 -34.15
N VAL A 154 -16.39 5.41 -33.48
CA VAL A 154 -17.28 5.18 -32.33
C VAL A 154 -18.62 4.60 -32.80
N GLU A 155 -19.20 5.16 -33.86
CA GLU A 155 -20.48 4.68 -34.41
C GLU A 155 -20.35 3.32 -35.09
N ASN A 156 -19.26 3.09 -35.82
CA ASN A 156 -19.00 1.86 -36.56
C ASN A 156 -17.61 1.31 -36.19
N PRO A 157 -17.46 0.71 -35.00
CA PRO A 157 -16.17 0.18 -34.57
C PRO A 157 -15.74 -0.99 -35.45
N PRO A 158 -14.46 -1.04 -35.87
CA PRO A 158 -13.93 -2.20 -36.59
C PRO A 158 -13.84 -3.43 -35.68
N ASP A 159 -13.86 -4.63 -36.28
CA ASP A 159 -13.74 -5.90 -35.53
C ASP A 159 -12.41 -6.01 -34.77
N LEU A 160 -11.34 -5.45 -35.34
CA LEU A 160 -10.02 -5.39 -34.72
C LEU A 160 -9.70 -3.96 -34.26
N PRO A 161 -9.32 -3.74 -32.99
CA PRO A 161 -8.99 -2.43 -32.46
C PRO A 161 -7.81 -1.77 -33.18
N ILE A 162 -7.99 -0.51 -33.60
CA ILE A 162 -6.92 0.30 -34.20
C ILE A 162 -6.24 1.11 -33.09
N LEU A 163 -5.21 0.53 -32.46
CA LEU A 163 -4.56 1.10 -31.26
C LEU A 163 -4.08 2.56 -31.43
N ASP A 164 -3.69 2.97 -32.65
CA ASP A 164 -3.24 4.34 -32.93
C ASP A 164 -4.35 5.39 -32.85
N LYS A 165 -5.61 4.97 -32.89
CA LYS A 165 -6.79 5.85 -32.86
C LYS A 165 -7.51 5.83 -31.51
N ILE A 166 -6.97 5.07 -30.55
CA ILE A 166 -7.57 4.93 -29.22
C ILE A 166 -6.90 5.89 -28.25
N VAL A 167 -7.74 6.67 -27.59
CA VAL A 167 -7.36 7.54 -26.47
C VAL A 167 -7.86 6.94 -25.17
N ARG A 168 -7.00 7.01 -24.15
CA ARG A 168 -7.27 6.60 -22.79
C ARG A 168 -7.61 7.85 -21.97
N CYS A 169 -8.74 7.80 -21.27
CA CYS A 169 -9.13 8.79 -20.27
C CYS A 169 -9.17 8.10 -18.90
N ILE A 170 -8.40 8.59 -17.92
CA ILE A 170 -8.45 8.13 -16.54
C ILE A 170 -9.41 9.04 -15.76
N ILE A 171 -10.37 8.43 -15.06
CA ILE A 171 -11.36 9.15 -14.26
C ILE A 171 -10.72 9.47 -12.91
N ASP A 172 -10.53 10.76 -12.62
CA ASP A 172 -9.92 11.26 -11.37
C ASP A 172 -10.88 11.18 -10.17
N GLN A 173 -11.39 9.98 -9.92
CA GLN A 173 -12.22 9.63 -8.76
C GLN A 173 -11.69 8.31 -8.16
N PRO A 174 -10.54 8.36 -7.47
CA PRO A 174 -9.90 7.15 -6.96
C PRO A 174 -10.78 6.44 -5.92
N ARG A 175 -10.71 5.11 -5.93
CA ARG A 175 -11.26 4.23 -4.90
C ARG A 175 -10.13 3.71 -4.03
N VAL A 176 -10.06 4.17 -2.80
CA VAL A 176 -9.00 3.79 -1.86
C VAL A 176 -9.51 2.70 -0.92
N THR A 177 -8.84 1.56 -0.91
CA THR A 177 -9.02 0.48 0.07
C THR A 177 -7.75 0.35 0.89
N ARG A 178 -7.88 0.25 2.21
CA ARG A 178 -6.75 0.06 3.14
C ARG A 178 -6.90 -1.28 3.83
N PHE A 179 -5.78 -1.98 3.98
CA PHE A 179 -5.71 -3.28 4.61
C PHE A 179 -4.84 -3.19 5.85
N PRO A 180 -5.27 -3.73 7.00
CA PRO A 180 -4.41 -3.83 8.16
C PRO A 180 -3.32 -4.87 7.90
N ILE A 181 -2.07 -4.51 8.16
CA ILE A 181 -0.90 -5.39 8.03
C ILE A 181 -0.04 -5.33 9.29
N LYS A 182 0.87 -6.29 9.44
CA LYS A 182 1.89 -6.27 10.50
C LYS A 182 3.07 -5.38 10.08
N TRP A 183 3.44 -4.45 10.96
CA TRP A 183 4.61 -3.57 10.78
C TRP A 183 5.79 -3.96 11.70
N ASP A 184 6.96 -3.34 11.51
CA ASP A 184 8.17 -3.64 12.30
C ASP A 184 7.98 -3.49 13.81
N ASN A 185 7.18 -2.51 14.21
CA ASN A 185 6.95 -2.12 15.60
C ASN A 185 5.69 -2.73 16.22
N ASP A 186 4.98 -3.63 15.51
CA ASP A 186 4.09 -4.58 16.14
C ASP A 186 4.94 -5.62 16.88
N ASN A 187 5.64 -5.13 17.92
CA ASN A 187 6.35 -5.93 18.88
C ASN A 187 5.31 -6.85 19.51
N LEU A 188 5.56 -8.16 19.47
CA LEU A 188 4.80 -9.08 20.30
C LEU A 188 5.12 -8.68 21.75
N ILE A 189 4.12 -8.21 22.47
CA ILE A 189 4.24 -7.91 23.89
C ILE A 189 3.60 -9.08 24.62
N ASP A 190 4.30 -9.68 25.59
CA ASP A 190 3.68 -10.70 26.45
C ASP A 190 2.60 -10.06 27.35
N PHE A 191 1.85 -10.89 28.08
CA PHE A 191 0.84 -10.41 29.04
C PHE A 191 1.40 -9.53 30.17
N GLU A 192 2.72 -9.51 30.34
CA GLU A 192 3.44 -8.74 31.36
C GLU A 192 4.01 -7.41 30.80
N GLY A 193 3.83 -7.13 29.51
CA GLY A 193 4.30 -5.89 28.91
C GLY A 193 5.73 -5.97 28.33
N ASN A 194 6.36 -7.14 28.30
CA ASN A 194 7.73 -7.31 27.83
C ASN A 194 7.79 -7.45 26.31
N ASN A 195 8.80 -6.80 25.70
CA ASN A 195 9.04 -6.83 24.27
C ASN A 195 9.68 -8.17 23.84
N LEU A 196 8.93 -9.02 23.14
CA LEU A 196 9.40 -10.34 22.67
C LEU A 196 10.25 -10.29 21.39
N ASN A 197 10.44 -9.12 20.76
CA ASN A 197 11.20 -9.03 19.50
C ASN A 197 12.68 -9.38 19.66
N TYR A 198 13.21 -9.44 20.89
CA TYR A 198 14.59 -9.87 21.16
C TYR A 198 14.76 -11.39 21.29
N VAL A 199 13.70 -12.13 21.63
CA VAL A 199 13.78 -13.57 21.95
C VAL A 199 13.81 -14.45 20.70
N ILE A 200 13.27 -13.98 19.57
CA ILE A 200 13.19 -14.76 18.33
C ILE A 200 14.53 -14.79 17.57
N ASN A 201 15.48 -13.91 17.90
CA ASN A 201 16.79 -13.84 17.23
C ASN A 201 17.91 -14.63 17.95
N SER A 202 17.58 -15.50 18.91
CA SER A 202 18.60 -16.22 19.69
C SER A 202 18.56 -17.74 19.62
N ASP A 203 18.01 -18.35 18.56
CA ASP A 203 18.18 -19.80 18.34
C ASP A 203 18.91 -20.06 17.01
N THR A 204 20.23 -19.97 17.06
CA THR A 204 21.09 -20.90 16.34
C THR A 204 22.15 -21.42 17.31
N ASP A 205 22.18 -22.74 17.39
CA ASP A 205 22.78 -23.63 18.37
C ASP A 205 24.25 -23.42 18.78
N SER A 206 24.41 -23.40 20.12
CA SER A 206 25.29 -24.22 20.98
C SER A 206 26.73 -24.61 20.59
N ASN A 207 27.69 -24.15 21.42
CA ASN A 207 28.64 -24.94 22.22
C ASN A 207 29.63 -23.95 22.89
N THR A 208 29.94 -23.97 24.19
CA THR A 208 30.49 -25.09 24.97
C THR A 208 30.43 -24.75 26.47
N THR A 209 30.22 -25.79 27.29
CA THR A 209 30.53 -25.94 28.72
C THR A 209 31.95 -25.44 29.06
N GLU A 210 32.36 -25.05 30.27
CA GLU A 210 32.08 -25.51 31.64
C GLU A 210 32.83 -24.54 32.62
N ASP A 211 32.55 -24.67 33.93
CA ASP A 211 33.40 -24.31 35.08
C ASP A 211 33.56 -22.82 35.49
N ASN A 212 33.55 -22.41 36.78
CA ASN A 212 33.50 -23.09 38.07
C ASN A 212 33.29 -22.05 39.22
N VAL A 213 32.62 -22.49 40.29
CA VAL A 213 32.93 -22.30 41.73
C VAL A 213 32.66 -20.96 42.46
N ASP A 214 31.66 -21.05 43.36
CA ASP A 214 31.56 -20.65 44.79
C ASP A 214 32.44 -19.51 45.38
N THR A 215 31.83 -18.67 46.23
CA THR A 215 31.88 -18.84 47.71
C THR A 215 31.11 -17.74 48.49
N ASN A 216 30.12 -18.20 49.27
CA ASN A 216 29.67 -17.85 50.63
C ASN A 216 30.11 -16.59 51.42
N THR A 217 29.17 -16.20 52.32
CA THR A 217 29.30 -15.60 53.70
C THR A 217 29.69 -14.12 53.80
N THR A 218 29.21 -13.24 54.71
CA THR A 218 28.36 -13.28 55.94
C THR A 218 28.12 -11.82 56.41
N ASP A 219 27.07 -11.62 57.23
CA ASP A 219 26.87 -10.61 58.30
C ASP A 219 26.89 -9.10 57.95
N THR A 220 25.93 -8.27 58.39
CA THR A 220 25.73 -7.87 59.80
C THR A 220 24.41 -7.10 60.00
N MET A 221 23.85 -7.18 61.22
CA MET A 221 22.73 -6.38 61.76
C MET A 221 23.17 -4.97 62.22
N ASP A 222 22.23 -4.02 62.20
CA ASP A 222 21.87 -3.02 63.24
C ASP A 222 20.83 -2.05 62.62
N GLY A 223 19.78 -1.50 63.26
CA GLY A 223 19.41 -1.39 64.67
C GLY A 223 19.04 0.08 65.00
N ASN A 224 17.73 0.38 65.14
CA ASN A 224 17.11 1.56 65.82
C ASN A 224 17.37 2.98 65.22
N THR A 225 16.54 4.04 65.36
CA THR A 225 15.56 4.42 66.40
C THR A 225 14.62 5.55 65.87
N THR A 226 13.54 5.73 66.61
CA THR A 226 12.40 6.68 66.59
C THR A 226 12.69 8.19 66.64
N GLU A 227 11.71 9.00 66.18
CA GLU A 227 11.18 10.29 66.70
C GLU A 227 10.54 11.07 65.52
N ASP A 228 9.52 11.91 65.60
CA ASP A 228 8.34 12.11 66.46
C ASP A 228 7.45 13.15 65.72
N ASN A 229 6.20 13.26 66.16
CA ASN A 229 5.04 14.02 65.65
C ASN A 229 5.22 15.48 65.13
N VAL A 230 4.23 15.95 64.32
CA VAL A 230 3.24 17.03 64.66
C VAL A 230 2.39 17.44 63.42
N ASP A 231 1.09 17.05 63.45
CA ASP A 231 -0.15 17.86 63.30
C ASP A 231 -0.09 19.27 62.63
N THR A 232 -1.00 19.76 61.78
CA THR A 232 -2.47 19.86 61.92
C THR A 232 -3.11 20.62 60.74
N ASN A 233 -4.39 20.33 60.47
CA ASN A 233 -5.51 21.19 59.99
C ASN A 233 -5.40 21.82 58.57
N THR A 234 -6.46 22.06 57.79
CA THR A 234 -7.89 22.27 58.07
C THR A 234 -8.72 22.07 56.78
N THR A 235 -10.01 21.92 57.00
CA THR A 235 -11.17 21.71 56.14
C THR A 235 -11.40 22.73 55.01
N ASP A 236 -12.11 22.33 53.94
CA ASP A 236 -13.52 22.74 53.75
C ASP A 236 -14.14 22.13 52.48
N THR A 237 -15.31 21.53 52.71
CA THR A 237 -16.33 21.04 51.77
C THR A 237 -17.17 22.19 51.22
N VAL A 238 -17.60 22.17 49.95
CA VAL A 238 -18.97 22.56 49.52
C VAL A 238 -19.32 21.88 48.19
N ASP A 239 -20.42 21.12 48.20
CA ASP A 239 -21.18 20.59 47.07
C ASP A 239 -21.87 21.70 46.24
N THR A 240 -22.20 21.44 44.97
CA THR A 240 -23.59 21.56 44.48
C THR A 240 -23.76 21.03 43.05
N ASN A 241 -24.78 20.19 42.89
CA ASN A 241 -25.40 19.76 41.63
C ASN A 241 -25.98 20.95 40.83
N THR A 242 -26.29 20.75 39.53
CA THR A 242 -27.67 20.69 38.95
C THR A 242 -27.71 21.07 37.44
N THR A 243 -28.24 20.13 36.64
CA THR A 243 -29.06 20.20 35.38
C THR A 243 -28.58 20.83 34.06
N GLU A 244 -28.60 19.96 33.03
CA GLU A 244 -29.41 19.96 31.79
C GLU A 244 -29.56 21.21 30.88
N ASP A 245 -29.61 20.87 29.58
CA ASP A 245 -30.08 21.59 28.39
C ASP A 245 -29.20 22.70 27.78
N THR A 246 -28.65 22.45 26.59
CA THR A 246 -29.12 23.11 25.36
C THR A 246 -28.40 22.60 24.09
N VAL A 247 -29.21 22.54 23.03
CA VAL A 247 -28.99 22.04 21.68
C VAL A 247 -28.38 23.12 20.78
N GLU A 248 -27.81 22.71 19.63
CA GLU A 248 -27.59 23.53 18.43
C GLU A 248 -26.66 24.74 18.55
N TYR A 249 -25.36 24.57 18.29
CA TYR A 249 -24.55 25.58 17.62
C TYR A 249 -23.33 24.90 17.01
N THR A 250 -23.29 24.80 15.67
CA THR A 250 -22.09 24.91 14.78
C THR A 250 -22.31 24.26 13.40
N GLU A 251 -23.46 24.46 12.76
CA GLU A 251 -23.63 24.32 11.29
C GLU A 251 -23.37 25.64 10.53
N GLU A 252 -23.15 26.77 11.23
CA GLU A 252 -23.01 28.09 10.59
C GLU A 252 -21.57 28.52 10.24
N VAL A 253 -20.55 27.69 10.48
CA VAL A 253 -19.15 28.02 10.10
C VAL A 253 -18.76 27.44 8.73
N ARG A 254 -19.59 26.57 8.13
CA ARG A 254 -19.31 25.93 6.83
C ARG A 254 -19.89 26.64 5.60
N LYS A 255 -20.53 27.80 5.75
CA LYS A 255 -21.25 28.46 4.64
C LYS A 255 -20.80 29.91 4.35
N ARG A 256 -19.50 30.21 4.49
CA ARG A 256 -18.89 31.46 3.98
C ARG A 256 -17.52 31.26 3.33
N ARG A 257 -17.46 30.43 2.30
CA ARG A 257 -16.26 30.36 1.43
C ARG A 257 -16.55 29.98 -0.02
N TYR A 258 -17.60 30.56 -0.61
CA TYR A 258 -17.90 30.43 -2.04
C TYR A 258 -18.53 31.68 -2.68
N GLU A 259 -18.30 32.87 -2.12
CA GLU A 259 -18.57 34.14 -2.81
C GLU A 259 -17.42 35.10 -2.51
N GLU A 260 -16.30 34.93 -3.23
CA GLU A 260 -15.39 35.99 -3.65
C GLU A 260 -14.23 35.35 -4.45
N ILE A 261 -14.14 35.77 -5.72
CA ILE A 261 -13.17 35.43 -6.79
C ILE A 261 -13.59 34.28 -7.72
#